data_AF-B5INL7-F1
#
_entry.id   AF-B5INL7-F1
#
_cell.length_a   1.000
_cell.length_b   1.000
_cell.length_c   1.000
_cell.angle_alpha   90.00
_cell.angle_beta   90.00
_cell.angle_gamma   90.00
#
_symmetry.space_group_name_H-M   'P 1'
#
loop_
_entity.id
_entity.type
_entity.pdbx_description
1 polymer ?
#
loop_
_entity_poly.entity_id
_entity_poly.type
_entity_poly.pdbx_seq_one_letter_code
_entity_poly.pdbx_strand_id
1 'polypeptide(L)' 'MPSPPETRRPWASWQRRHLELCWRRDCDIDPLILRARLLHRCQARALAISIEQELLPIF' A
#
# COMPACT_ATOMS: atom_id res chain seq x y z
N MET A 1 10.05 -33.93 5.57
CA MET A 1 10.37 -32.71 4.79
C MET A 1 9.98 -31.50 5.65
N PRO A 2 10.91 -30.79 6.29
CA PRO A 2 10.56 -29.55 6.99
C PRO A 2 10.31 -28.44 5.95
N SER A 3 9.21 -27.72 6.11
CA SER A 3 8.82 -26.58 5.28
C SER A 3 9.91 -25.51 5.26
N PRO A 4 10.12 -24.78 4.14
CA PRO A 4 11.15 -23.76 4.07
C PRO A 4 10.85 -22.66 5.09
N PRO A 5 11.87 -22.08 5.73
CA PRO A 5 11.68 -21.02 6.69
C PRO A 5 10.99 -19.88 5.95
N GLU A 6 9.81 -19.50 6.44
CA GLU A 6 9.13 -18.28 6.04
C GLU A 6 10.19 -17.19 5.93
N THR A 7 10.41 -16.73 4.70
CA THR A 7 11.27 -15.60 4.41
C THR A 7 10.58 -14.42 5.05
N ARG A 8 10.82 -14.23 6.35
CA ARG A 8 10.40 -13.10 7.15
C ARG A 8 11.19 -11.93 6.59
N ARG A 9 10.72 -11.40 5.45
CA ARG A 9 11.36 -10.30 4.73
C ARG A 9 11.54 -9.20 5.77
N PRO A 10 12.77 -8.83 6.17
CA PRO A 10 13.00 -7.81 7.19
C PRO A 10 12.33 -6.47 6.82
N TRP A 11 12.08 -6.28 5.52
CA TRP A 11 11.32 -5.17 4.96
C TRP A 11 9.84 -5.14 5.38
N ALA A 12 9.19 -6.28 5.64
CA ALA A 12 7.77 -6.32 6.01
C ALA A 12 7.52 -5.72 7.40
N SER A 13 8.40 -5.97 8.37
CA SER A 13 8.33 -5.39 9.71
C SER A 13 8.69 -3.91 9.72
N TRP A 14 9.69 -3.49 8.91
CA TRP A 14 10.02 -2.07 8.77
C TRP A 14 8.90 -1.28 8.07
N GLN A 15 8.29 -1.84 7.02
CA GLN A 15 7.13 -1.26 6.34
C GLN A 15 5.93 -1.12 7.28
N ARG A 16 5.62 -2.16 8.06
CA ARG A 16 4.52 -2.09 9.05
C ARG A 16 4.78 -1.00 10.09
N ARG A 17 5.99 -0.91 10.65
CA ARG A 17 6.34 0.14 11.62
C ARG A 17 6.28 1.55 11.00
N HIS A 18 6.71 1.71 9.76
CA HIS A 18 6.59 2.98 9.04
C HIS A 18 5.12 3.37 8.83
N LEU A 19 4.27 2.41 8.44
CA LEU A 19 2.83 2.65 8.31
C LEU A 19 2.18 2.99 9.65
N GLU A 20 2.54 2.32 10.74
CA GLU A 20 2.06 2.64 12.10
C GLU A 20 2.50 4.04 12.55
N LEU A 21 3.73 4.46 12.22
CA LEU A 21 4.23 5.80 12.52
C LEU A 21 3.55 6.88 11.66
N CYS A 22 3.30 6.61 10.39
CA CYS A 22 2.49 7.48 9.53
C CYS A 22 1.06 7.59 10.08
N TRP A 23 0.46 6.45 10.47
CA TRP A 23 -0.87 6.40 11.06
C TRP A 23 -0.97 7.20 12.36
N ARG A 24 0.02 7.10 13.26
CA ARG A 24 0.09 7.89 14.50
C ARG A 24 0.37 9.38 14.29
N ARG A 25 0.87 9.77 13.11
CA ARG A 25 1.22 11.16 12.77
C ARG A 25 0.07 11.91 12.09
N ASP A 26 -1.16 11.38 12.17
CA ASP A 26 -2.30 11.87 11.40
C ASP A 26 -1.92 12.07 9.93
N CYS A 27 -1.23 11.07 9.35
CA CYS A 27 -1.14 11.03 7.89
C CYS A 27 -2.54 10.79 7.36
N ASP A 28 -3.26 11.88 7.12
CA ASP A 28 -4.54 11.95 6.41
C ASP A 28 -4.34 11.66 4.91
N ILE A 29 -3.52 10.64 4.63
CA ILE A 29 -3.39 10.12 3.29
C ILE A 29 -4.56 9.18 3.11
N ASP A 30 -5.44 9.57 2.19
CA ASP A 30 -6.59 8.78 1.81
C ASP A 30 -6.17 7.30 1.55
N PRO A 31 -6.83 6.32 2.20
CA PRO A 31 -6.61 4.90 1.94
C PRO A 31 -6.65 4.51 0.45
N LEU A 32 -7.44 5.21 -0.37
CA LEU A 32 -7.49 5.03 -1.82
C LEU A 32 -6.20 5.45 -2.52
N ILE A 33 -5.55 6.53 -2.07
CA ILE A 33 -4.24 6.96 -2.59
C ILE A 33 -3.19 5.89 -2.28
N LEU A 34 -3.21 5.33 -1.06
CA LEU A 34 -2.30 4.22 -0.70
C LEU A 34 -2.56 2.98 -1.56
N ARG A 35 -3.84 2.66 -1.81
CA ARG A 35 -4.24 1.52 -2.63
C ARG A 35 -3.84 1.67 -4.10
N ALA A 36 -4.03 2.84 -4.69
CA ALA A 36 -3.58 3.14 -6.05
C ALA A 36 -2.05 2.96 -6.19
N ARG A 37 -1.28 3.50 -5.24
CA ARG A 37 0.19 3.35 -5.20
C ARG A 37 0.63 1.89 -5.08
N LEU A 38 -0.07 1.08 -4.29
CA LEU A 38 0.19 -0.35 -4.18
C LEU A 38 -0.06 -1.08 -5.51
N LEU A 39 -1.18 -0.78 -6.18
CA LEU A 39 -1.54 -1.41 -7.46
C LEU A 39 -0.53 -1.07 -8.57
N HIS A 40 -0.03 0.16 -8.61
CA HIS A 40 1.07 0.54 -9.53
C HIS A 40 2.34 -0.27 -9.27
N ARG A 41 2.72 -0.45 -7.99
CA ARG A 41 3.89 -1.28 -7.63
C ARG A 41 3.71 -2.74 -8.00
N CYS A 42 2.48 -3.26 -7.96
CA CYS A 42 2.14 -4.62 -8.38
C CYS A 42 1.88 -4.75 -9.89
N GLN A 43 2.11 -3.69 -10.68
CA GLN A 43 1.82 -3.64 -12.12
C GLN A 43 0.36 -3.95 -12.49
N ALA A 44 -0.57 -3.81 -11.54
CA ALA A 44 -2.00 -4.02 -11.73
C ALA A 44 -2.67 -2.75 -12.30
N ARG A 45 -2.25 -2.36 -13.51
CA ARG A 45 -2.53 -1.04 -14.10
C ARG A 45 -4.01 -0.71 -14.25
N ALA A 46 -4.82 -1.67 -14.72
CA ALA A 46 -6.26 -1.42 -14.93
C ALA A 46 -6.99 -1.08 -13.62
N LEU A 47 -6.66 -1.79 -12.54
CA LEU A 47 -7.22 -1.52 -11.22
C LEU A 47 -6.70 -0.20 -10.63
N ALA A 48 -5.42 0.12 -10.85
CA ALA A 48 -4.84 1.39 -10.41
C ALA A 48 -5.59 2.58 -11.03
N ILE A 49 -5.79 2.55 -12.36
CA ILE A 49 -6.51 3.58 -13.10
C ILE A 49 -7.94 3.73 -12.59
N SER A 50 -8.64 2.62 -12.33
CA SER A 50 -10.01 2.66 -11.81
C SER A 50 -10.10 3.40 -10.46
N ILE A 51 -9.12 3.20 -9.57
CA ILE A 51 -9.08 3.90 -8.27
C ILE A 51 -8.71 5.37 -8.45
N GLU A 52 -7.80 5.68 -9.39
CA GLU A 52 -7.44 7.07 -9.70
C GLU A 52 -8.64 7.88 -10.21
N GLN A 53 -9.56 7.25 -10.95
CA GLN A 53 -10.79 7.91 -11.40
C GLN A 53 -11.71 8.29 -10.23
N GLU A 54 -11.82 7.45 -9.20
CA GLU A 54 -12.59 7.76 -7.97
C GLU A 54 -11.96 8.89 -7.15
N LEU A 55 -10.65 9.06 -7.26
CA LEU A 55 -9.89 10.13 -6.60
C LEU A 55 -9.92 11.46 -7.36
N LEU A 56 -10.51 11.51 -8.56
CA LEU A 56 -10.60 12.75 -9.31
C LEU A 56 -11.58 13.71 -8.61
N PRO A 57 -11.20 14.98 -8.42
CA PRO A 57 -12.12 15.99 -7.92
C PRO A 57 -13.32 16.17 -8.87
N ILE A 58 -14.51 16.24 -8.28
CA ILE A 58 -15.75 16.58 -8.98
C ILE A 58 -15.78 18.10 -9.13
N PHE A 59 -15.47 18.60 -10.33
CA PHE A 59 -15.54 20.03 -10.66
C PHE A 59 -16.91 20.42 -11.21
#